data_AF-A0A7S0C281-F1
#
_entry.id   AF-A0A7S0C281-F1
#
_cell.length_a   1.000
_cell.length_b   1.000
_cell.length_c   1.000
_cell.angle_alpha   90.00
_cell.angle_beta   90.00
_cell.angle_gamma   90.00
#
_symmetry.space_group_name_H-M   'P 1'
#
loop_
_entity.id
_entity.type
_entity.pdbx_description
1 polymer ?
#
loop_
_entity_poly.entity_id
_entity_poly.type
_entity_poly.pdbx_seq_one_letter_code
_entity_poly.pdbx_strand_id
1 'polypeptide(L)'
;LDLIQNAIDMDQAAMETELAFGTPDSYKRAEIIYQEGGNSKSYAAVTLDEALKTDLPKGSVIMGENEAGEVVSGRAMDQFFTGDKVIHVQYDTTSDQANHVSCRVGGLVGSSTDPLFDGCLIESGSLETTVGDVKNSLSYTYDREVNNDNNRTLAGFSLVAEERMHRCDNCPYMDFKIFYDYYGEFDYAHQYAMACFGSTSTNFPNGNADFKDYDYDGRTQIIKKTTA
;
A
#
# COMPACT_ATOMS: atom_id res chain seq x y z
N LEU A 1 0.82 20.45 9.77
CA LEU A 1 0.17 19.21 10.23
C LEU A 1 -1.08 19.07 9.37
N ASP A 2 -0.90 18.68 8.12
CA ASP A 2 -2.01 18.52 7.19
C ASP A 2 -2.88 17.35 7.64
N LEU A 3 -4.19 17.60 7.59
CA LEU A 3 -5.29 16.71 7.98
C LEU A 3 -5.43 15.51 7.03
N ILE A 4 -4.36 14.75 6.86
CA ILE A 4 -4.35 13.42 6.24
C ILE A 4 -3.89 12.45 7.32
N GLN A 5 -4.78 12.15 8.26
CA GLN A 5 -4.66 10.92 9.04
C GLN A 5 -4.80 9.79 8.02
N ASN A 6 -3.67 9.36 7.49
CA ASN A 6 -3.57 8.40 6.39
C ASN A 6 -4.27 7.11 6.81
N ALA A 7 -5.01 6.47 5.91
CA ALA A 7 -5.57 5.13 6.09
C ALA A 7 -4.55 4.03 6.45
N ILE A 8 -3.28 4.38 6.66
CA ILE A 8 -2.25 3.49 7.18
C ILE A 8 -2.60 2.92 8.57
N ASP A 9 -3.32 3.68 9.40
CA ASP A 9 -3.78 3.18 10.70
C ASP A 9 -4.75 2.01 10.54
N MET A 10 -5.49 1.95 9.42
CA MET A 10 -6.34 0.80 9.08
C MET A 10 -5.53 -0.40 8.61
N ASP A 11 -4.40 -0.19 7.92
CA ASP A 11 -3.46 -1.27 7.58
C ASP A 11 -2.84 -1.86 8.86
N GLN A 12 -2.46 -1.01 9.82
CA GLN A 12 -2.02 -1.44 11.16
C GLN A 12 -3.11 -2.26 11.86
N ALA A 13 -4.35 -1.75 11.90
CA ALA A 13 -5.47 -2.45 12.55
C ALA A 13 -5.78 -3.80 11.89
N ALA A 14 -5.71 -3.89 10.56
CA ALA A 14 -5.94 -5.13 9.82
C ALA A 14 -4.82 -6.15 10.08
N MET A 15 -3.56 -5.73 10.05
CA MET A 15 -2.42 -6.56 10.43
C MET A 15 -2.57 -7.07 11.87
N GLU A 16 -2.94 -6.21 12.81
CA GLU A 16 -3.14 -6.59 14.21
C GLU A 16 -4.30 -7.56 14.43
N THR A 17 -5.36 -7.45 13.63
CA THR A 17 -6.48 -8.40 13.62
C THR A 17 -6.00 -9.78 13.20
N GLU A 18 -5.20 -9.87 12.13
CA GLU A 18 -4.60 -11.14 11.71
C GLU A 18 -3.67 -11.72 12.79
N LEU A 19 -2.76 -10.91 13.35
CA LEU A 19 -1.84 -11.36 14.40
C LEU A 19 -2.56 -11.94 15.63
N ALA A 20 -3.77 -11.46 15.95
CA ALA A 20 -4.54 -11.91 17.10
C ALA A 20 -5.03 -13.36 16.99
N PHE A 21 -5.08 -13.95 15.78
CA PHE A 21 -5.45 -15.36 15.61
C PHE A 21 -4.33 -16.32 16.05
N GLY A 22 -3.07 -15.89 16.04
CA GLY A 22 -1.95 -16.70 16.55
C GLY A 22 -1.72 -18.02 15.80
N THR A 23 -1.95 -18.05 14.49
CA THR A 23 -1.73 -19.22 13.62
C THR A 23 -0.71 -18.93 12.52
N PRO A 24 -0.08 -19.97 11.91
CA PRO A 24 0.83 -19.77 10.78
C PRO A 24 0.19 -19.00 9.62
N ASP A 25 -1.03 -19.38 9.23
CA ASP A 25 -1.73 -18.73 8.11
C ASP A 25 -2.07 -17.28 8.42
N SER A 26 -2.52 -16.98 9.64
CA SER A 26 -2.80 -15.59 10.03
C SER A 26 -1.53 -14.73 10.07
N TYR A 27 -0.39 -15.30 10.45
CA TYR A 27 0.89 -14.59 10.40
C TYR A 27 1.32 -14.28 8.98
N LYS A 28 1.15 -15.23 8.07
CA LYS A 28 1.40 -15.00 6.64
C LYS A 28 0.50 -13.89 6.08
N ARG A 29 -0.77 -13.84 6.49
CA ARG A 29 -1.68 -12.76 6.09
C ARG A 29 -1.31 -11.41 6.69
N ALA A 30 -0.92 -11.38 7.96
CA ALA A 30 -0.39 -10.17 8.60
C ALA A 30 0.88 -9.66 7.88
N GLU A 31 1.77 -10.57 7.48
CA GLU A 31 2.97 -10.24 6.70
C GLU A 31 2.61 -9.62 5.34
N ILE A 32 1.63 -10.18 4.63
CA ILE A 32 1.11 -9.63 3.37
C ILE A 32 0.55 -8.22 3.61
N ILE A 33 -0.31 -8.01 4.60
CA ILE A 33 -0.85 -6.67 4.93
C ILE A 33 0.27 -5.68 5.26
N TYR A 34 1.29 -6.11 5.99
CA TYR A 34 2.45 -5.28 6.33
C TYR A 34 3.22 -4.83 5.07
N GLN A 35 3.43 -5.73 4.11
CA GLN A 35 4.21 -5.49 2.91
C GLN A 35 3.44 -4.73 1.83
N GLU A 36 2.17 -5.11 1.62
CA GLU A 36 1.34 -4.70 0.49
C GLU A 36 0.29 -3.65 0.89
N GLY A 37 -0.04 -3.52 2.19
CA GLY A 37 -1.11 -2.62 2.63
C GLY A 37 -2.48 -3.01 2.06
N GLY A 38 -3.47 -2.15 2.24
CA GLY A 38 -4.79 -2.36 1.62
C GLY A 38 -5.78 -1.21 1.74
N ASN A 39 -5.43 -0.19 2.51
CA ASN A 39 -6.32 0.94 2.79
C ASN A 39 -5.76 2.28 2.33
N SER A 40 -4.44 2.42 2.13
CA SER A 40 -3.83 3.71 1.82
C SER A 40 -3.31 3.80 0.39
N LYS A 41 -3.78 4.82 -0.35
CA LYS A 41 -3.45 5.04 -1.78
C LYS A 41 -3.71 3.79 -2.64
N SER A 42 -4.88 3.17 -2.47
CA SER A 42 -5.32 2.06 -3.32
C SER A 42 -5.38 2.49 -4.79
N TYR A 43 -4.97 1.62 -5.70
CA TYR A 43 -5.00 1.86 -7.13
C TYR A 43 -5.28 0.58 -7.92
N ALA A 44 -5.81 0.73 -9.12
CA ALA A 44 -5.97 -0.36 -10.09
C ALA A 44 -4.92 -0.25 -11.19
N ALA A 45 -4.21 -1.35 -11.46
CA ALA A 45 -3.40 -1.55 -12.65
C ALA A 45 -4.26 -2.12 -13.79
N VAL A 46 -4.85 -1.24 -14.58
CA VAL A 46 -5.75 -1.64 -15.67
C VAL A 46 -4.99 -1.83 -16.97
N THR A 47 -5.37 -2.85 -17.74
CA THR A 47 -4.85 -3.07 -19.09
C THR A 47 -5.83 -2.53 -20.11
N LEU A 48 -5.39 -1.54 -20.89
CA LEU A 48 -6.16 -0.94 -21.98
C LEU A 48 -6.22 -1.88 -23.18
N ASP A 49 -7.40 -1.95 -23.80
CA ASP A 49 -7.61 -2.72 -25.03
C ASP A 49 -6.73 -2.16 -26.17
N GLU A 50 -6.73 -0.83 -26.28
CA GLU A 50 -5.91 -0.05 -27.20
C GLU A 50 -4.90 0.79 -26.43
N ALA A 51 -3.68 0.93 -26.97
CA ALA A 51 -2.66 1.74 -26.34
C ALA A 51 -3.05 3.23 -26.28
N LEU A 52 -2.53 3.96 -25.29
CA LEU A 52 -2.73 5.39 -25.16
C LEU A 52 -2.34 6.11 -26.46
N LYS A 53 -3.25 6.97 -26.95
CA LYS A 53 -3.03 7.79 -28.15
C LYS A 53 -2.40 9.14 -27.83
N THR A 54 -2.49 9.56 -26.59
CA THR A 54 -1.93 10.80 -26.05
C THR A 54 -1.35 10.52 -24.68
N ASP A 55 -0.30 11.23 -24.31
CA ASP A 55 0.24 11.22 -22.95
C ASP A 55 -0.87 11.51 -21.94
N LEU A 56 -0.83 10.79 -20.81
CA LEU A 56 -1.74 10.95 -19.69
C LEU A 56 -0.93 11.44 -18.49
N PRO A 57 -0.97 12.75 -18.19
CA PRO A 57 -0.19 13.31 -17.09
C PRO A 57 -0.58 12.76 -15.72
N LYS A 58 0.40 12.65 -14.82
CA LYS A 58 0.14 12.32 -13.41
C LYS A 58 -0.90 13.28 -12.81
N GLY A 59 -1.86 12.72 -12.09
CA GLY A 59 -2.94 13.47 -11.43
C GLY A 59 -4.13 13.80 -12.33
N SER A 60 -4.09 13.46 -13.63
CA SER A 60 -5.23 13.59 -14.54
C SER A 60 -6.43 12.84 -14.00
N VAL A 61 -7.62 13.42 -14.09
CA VAL A 61 -8.86 12.78 -13.62
C VAL A 61 -9.22 11.62 -14.53
N ILE A 62 -9.54 10.49 -13.89
CA ILE A 62 -10.00 9.26 -14.53
C ILE A 62 -11.31 8.86 -13.85
N MET A 63 -12.37 8.70 -14.62
CA MET A 63 -13.68 8.25 -14.13
C MET A 63 -14.05 6.92 -14.77
N GLY A 64 -14.61 6.01 -13.99
CA GLY A 64 -15.19 4.76 -14.47
C GLY A 64 -16.43 4.41 -13.65
N GLU A 65 -16.81 3.14 -13.66
CA GLU A 65 -17.98 2.63 -12.92
C GLU A 65 -17.59 1.40 -12.09
N ASN A 66 -18.30 1.18 -10.99
CA ASN A 66 -18.26 -0.08 -10.24
C ASN A 66 -19.30 -1.08 -10.78
N GLU A 67 -19.41 -2.26 -10.17
CA GLU A 67 -20.40 -3.27 -10.56
C GLU A 67 -21.86 -2.83 -10.42
N ALA A 68 -22.13 -1.84 -9.55
CA ALA A 68 -23.46 -1.28 -9.36
C ALA A 68 -23.81 -0.19 -10.41
N GLY A 69 -22.86 0.17 -11.29
CA GLY A 69 -23.01 1.27 -12.25
C GLY A 69 -22.88 2.65 -11.62
N GLU A 70 -22.32 2.74 -10.41
CA GLU A 70 -22.02 4.00 -9.73
C GLU A 70 -20.67 4.54 -10.19
N VAL A 71 -20.55 5.87 -10.27
CA VAL A 71 -19.33 6.52 -10.74
C VAL A 71 -18.20 6.35 -9.72
N VAL A 72 -17.09 5.80 -10.19
CA VAL A 72 -15.82 5.70 -9.46
C VAL A 72 -14.88 6.78 -9.94
N SER A 73 -14.47 7.68 -9.04
CA SER A 73 -13.51 8.75 -9.34
C SER A 73 -12.10 8.34 -8.91
N GLY A 74 -11.13 8.61 -9.78
CA GLY A 74 -9.73 8.39 -9.51
C GLY A 74 -8.84 9.31 -10.34
N ARG A 75 -7.54 9.07 -10.25
CA ARG A 75 -6.51 9.86 -10.94
C ARG A 75 -5.41 8.98 -11.50
N ALA A 76 -4.78 9.43 -12.57
CA ALA A 76 -3.54 8.84 -13.06
C ALA A 76 -2.49 8.89 -11.94
N MET A 77 -2.07 7.73 -11.45
CA MET A 77 -1.13 7.65 -10.33
C MET A 77 0.27 8.13 -10.72
N ASP A 78 0.64 7.88 -11.98
CA ASP A 78 1.93 8.24 -12.58
C ASP A 78 1.75 8.97 -13.91
N GLN A 79 2.87 9.37 -14.50
CA GLN A 79 2.92 9.85 -15.87
C GLN A 79 2.90 8.63 -16.81
N PHE A 80 1.95 8.61 -17.74
CA PHE A 80 1.90 7.62 -18.81
C PHE A 80 2.10 8.32 -20.16
N PHE A 81 2.68 7.60 -21.11
CA PHE A 81 3.04 8.10 -22.42
C PHE A 81 2.25 7.41 -23.52
N THR A 82 2.13 8.07 -24.67
CA THR A 82 1.58 7.45 -25.88
C THR A 82 2.25 6.10 -26.15
N GLY A 83 1.42 5.07 -26.36
CA GLY A 83 1.88 3.69 -26.56
C GLY A 83 1.75 2.79 -25.32
N ASP A 84 1.59 3.36 -24.12
CA ASP A 84 1.37 2.57 -22.92
C ASP A 84 0.03 1.82 -22.97
N LYS A 85 0.04 0.56 -22.52
CA LYS A 85 -1.17 -0.28 -22.41
C LYS A 85 -1.58 -0.55 -20.97
N VAL A 86 -0.73 -0.28 -20.00
CA VAL A 86 -1.05 -0.45 -18.58
C VAL A 86 -0.99 0.91 -17.94
N ILE A 87 -2.07 1.29 -17.25
CA ILE A 87 -2.12 2.53 -16.48
C ILE A 87 -2.56 2.23 -15.05
N HIS A 88 -2.07 3.05 -14.11
CA HIS A 88 -2.45 2.97 -12.70
C HIS A 88 -3.48 4.05 -12.38
N VAL A 89 -4.67 3.63 -11.98
CA VAL A 89 -5.77 4.50 -11.56
C VAL A 89 -5.81 4.51 -10.04
N GLN A 90 -5.30 5.58 -9.42
CA GLN A 90 -5.40 5.76 -7.97
C GLN A 90 -6.83 6.17 -7.62
N TYR A 91 -7.48 5.44 -6.71
CA TYR A 91 -8.82 5.77 -6.23
C TYR A 91 -8.80 7.04 -5.38
N ASP A 92 -9.77 7.92 -5.60
CA ASP A 92 -9.94 9.10 -4.74
C ASP A 92 -10.41 8.67 -3.34
N THR A 93 -9.91 9.36 -2.32
CA THR A 93 -10.28 9.15 -0.92
C THR A 93 -11.17 10.28 -0.42
N THR A 94 -12.14 9.99 0.44
CA THR A 94 -13.02 11.01 1.03
C THR A 94 -12.46 11.57 2.34
N SER A 95 -12.94 12.73 2.78
CA SER A 95 -12.59 13.27 4.11
C SER A 95 -13.29 12.56 5.27
N ASP A 96 -14.25 11.67 4.98
CA ASP A 96 -14.90 10.84 5.99
C ASP A 96 -13.98 9.67 6.35
N GLN A 97 -13.49 9.62 7.58
CA GLN A 97 -12.59 8.56 8.02
C GLN A 97 -13.25 7.17 8.00
N ALA A 98 -14.57 7.08 8.22
CA ALA A 98 -15.27 5.80 8.24
C ALA A 98 -15.44 5.20 6.84
N ASN A 99 -15.50 6.05 5.81
CA ASN A 99 -15.66 5.68 4.41
C ASN A 99 -14.53 6.28 3.56
N HIS A 100 -13.32 6.30 4.12
CA HIS A 100 -12.20 7.04 3.55
C HIS A 100 -11.81 6.50 2.18
N VAL A 101 -11.91 5.18 1.99
CA VAL A 101 -11.66 4.51 0.72
C VAL A 101 -12.75 3.47 0.48
N SER A 102 -13.45 3.58 -0.65
CA SER A 102 -14.51 2.65 -1.03
C SER A 102 -13.96 1.38 -1.71
N CYS A 103 -12.73 1.43 -2.23
CA CYS A 103 -12.00 0.27 -2.75
C CYS A 103 -10.85 -0.11 -1.80
N ARG A 104 -10.99 -1.22 -1.09
CA ARG A 104 -9.98 -1.75 -0.15
C ARG A 104 -9.54 -3.14 -0.57
N VAL A 105 -8.28 -3.31 -0.89
CA VAL A 105 -7.77 -4.36 -1.77
C VAL A 105 -6.29 -4.63 -1.44
N GLY A 106 -5.47 -5.17 -2.34
CA GLY A 106 -4.08 -5.51 -2.07
C GLY A 106 -3.96 -6.62 -1.01
N GLY A 107 -3.15 -6.39 0.01
CA GLY A 107 -2.87 -7.36 1.07
C GLY A 107 -4.07 -7.74 1.97
N LEU A 108 -5.22 -7.08 1.78
CA LEU A 108 -6.48 -7.49 2.42
C LEU A 108 -7.16 -8.67 1.73
N VAL A 109 -6.81 -9.00 0.48
CA VAL A 109 -7.38 -10.14 -0.22
C VAL A 109 -7.00 -11.43 0.51
N GLY A 110 -7.99 -12.23 0.88
CA GLY A 110 -7.82 -13.45 1.67
C GLY A 110 -7.58 -13.22 3.18
N SER A 111 -7.55 -11.97 3.64
CA SER A 111 -7.59 -11.62 5.07
C SER A 111 -8.99 -11.77 5.66
N SER A 112 -9.06 -11.92 6.98
CA SER A 112 -10.27 -11.87 7.80
C SER A 112 -10.91 -10.48 7.85
N THR A 113 -10.21 -9.45 7.38
CA THR A 113 -10.71 -8.06 7.34
C THR A 113 -11.50 -7.72 6.07
N ASP A 114 -11.77 -8.73 5.22
CA ASP A 114 -12.47 -8.72 3.93
C ASP A 114 -12.12 -7.55 2.98
N PRO A 115 -11.67 -7.83 1.74
CA PRO A 115 -11.53 -6.77 0.75
C PRO A 115 -12.90 -6.15 0.42
N LEU A 116 -12.92 -4.84 0.19
CA LEU A 116 -14.12 -4.10 -0.23
C LEU A 116 -13.99 -3.76 -1.71
N PHE A 117 -14.68 -4.54 -2.56
CA PHE A 117 -14.69 -4.34 -4.01
C PHE A 117 -15.76 -3.35 -4.50
N ASP A 118 -16.73 -3.01 -3.66
CA ASP A 118 -17.89 -2.19 -4.02
C ASP A 118 -17.49 -0.82 -4.59
N GLY A 119 -16.41 -0.21 -4.10
CA GLY A 119 -15.89 1.05 -4.64
C GLY A 119 -14.79 0.90 -5.69
N CYS A 120 -14.43 -0.32 -6.08
CA CYS A 120 -13.45 -0.56 -7.11
C CYS A 120 -14.08 -0.44 -8.51
N LEU A 121 -13.23 -0.25 -9.52
CA LEU A 121 -13.65 -0.29 -10.92
C LEU A 121 -14.21 -1.67 -11.28
N ILE A 122 -15.21 -1.76 -12.15
CA ILE A 122 -15.66 -3.04 -12.72
C ILE A 122 -14.54 -3.68 -13.55
N GLU A 123 -14.46 -5.02 -13.58
CA GLU A 123 -13.36 -5.78 -14.23
C GLU A 123 -13.16 -5.47 -15.71
N SER A 124 -14.21 -5.05 -16.41
CA SER A 124 -14.13 -4.64 -17.81
C SER A 124 -15.12 -3.50 -18.04
N GLY A 125 -14.63 -2.39 -18.58
CA GLY A 125 -15.44 -1.18 -18.72
C GLY A 125 -14.76 -0.13 -19.58
N SER A 126 -15.21 1.11 -19.46
CA SER A 126 -14.57 2.26 -20.06
C SER A 126 -14.15 3.28 -19.00
N LEU A 127 -12.97 3.88 -19.20
CA LEU A 127 -12.48 5.00 -18.42
C LEU A 127 -12.60 6.28 -19.22
N GLU A 128 -13.27 7.27 -18.64
CA GLU A 128 -13.30 8.63 -19.13
C GLU A 128 -12.13 9.41 -18.51
N THR A 129 -11.23 9.89 -19.37
CA THR A 129 -10.08 10.71 -18.96
C THR A 129 -10.23 12.12 -19.51
N THR A 130 -9.73 13.11 -18.77
CA THR A 130 -9.67 14.51 -19.23
C THR A 130 -8.23 15.01 -19.18
N VAL A 131 -7.67 15.36 -20.34
CA VAL A 131 -6.33 15.94 -20.47
C VAL A 131 -6.47 17.33 -21.12
N GLY A 132 -6.37 18.38 -20.31
CA GLY A 132 -6.75 19.73 -20.75
C GLY A 132 -8.25 19.78 -21.08
N ASP A 133 -8.58 20.19 -22.31
CA ASP A 133 -9.97 20.23 -22.81
C ASP A 133 -10.38 18.95 -23.59
N VAL A 134 -9.46 17.97 -23.72
CA VAL A 134 -9.69 16.74 -24.49
C VAL A 134 -10.23 15.65 -23.56
N LYS A 135 -11.38 15.09 -23.93
CA LYS A 135 -11.94 13.88 -23.31
C LYS A 135 -11.57 12.65 -24.13
N ASN A 136 -11.10 11.60 -23.47
CA ASN A 136 -10.88 10.30 -24.09
C ASN A 136 -11.65 9.22 -23.34
N SER A 137 -12.22 8.28 -24.08
CA SER A 137 -12.84 7.07 -23.56
C SER A 137 -11.88 5.90 -23.84
N LEU A 138 -11.48 5.19 -22.80
CA LEU A 138 -10.48 4.11 -22.84
C LEU A 138 -11.11 2.80 -22.34
N SER A 139 -11.33 1.84 -23.23
CA SER A 139 -11.74 0.49 -22.83
C SER A 139 -10.60 -0.23 -22.13
N TYR A 140 -10.92 -0.95 -21.05
CA TYR A 140 -9.93 -1.66 -20.25
C TYR A 140 -10.47 -2.98 -19.70
N THR A 141 -9.52 -3.81 -19.27
CA THR A 141 -9.76 -5.03 -18.50
C THR A 141 -8.76 -5.14 -17.36
N TYR A 142 -9.15 -5.74 -16.24
CA TYR A 142 -8.26 -6.13 -15.14
C TYR A 142 -8.93 -7.16 -14.22
N ASP A 143 -8.12 -7.86 -13.43
CA ASP A 143 -8.58 -8.75 -12.36
C ASP A 143 -8.61 -7.96 -11.03
N ARG A 144 -9.79 -7.84 -10.42
CA ARG A 144 -9.96 -7.03 -9.20
C ARG A 144 -9.18 -7.56 -8.00
N GLU A 145 -8.99 -8.86 -7.89
CA GLU A 145 -8.30 -9.49 -6.76
C GLU A 145 -6.78 -9.41 -6.91
N VAL A 146 -6.29 -9.30 -8.16
CA VAL A 146 -4.85 -9.39 -8.47
C VAL A 146 -4.25 -8.05 -8.88
N ASN A 147 -5.02 -7.19 -9.54
CA ASN A 147 -4.53 -5.95 -10.16
C ASN A 147 -4.91 -4.69 -9.37
N ASN A 148 -5.57 -4.84 -8.23
CA ASN A 148 -5.73 -3.78 -7.27
C ASN A 148 -4.68 -3.88 -6.17
N ASP A 149 -3.94 -2.81 -5.94
CA ASP A 149 -2.82 -2.78 -5.01
C ASP A 149 -2.75 -1.41 -4.29
N ASN A 150 -1.83 -1.27 -3.33
CA ASN A 150 -1.74 -0.14 -2.44
C ASN A 150 -0.34 0.48 -2.44
N ASN A 151 -0.24 1.74 -2.84
CA ASN A 151 1.06 2.40 -2.99
C ASN A 151 1.70 2.80 -1.64
N ARG A 152 0.95 2.80 -0.53
CA ARG A 152 1.51 3.09 0.79
C ARG A 152 1.28 1.89 1.69
N THR A 153 2.37 1.41 2.27
CA THR A 153 2.39 0.21 3.11
C THR A 153 3.16 0.49 4.40
N LEU A 154 2.97 -0.34 5.43
CA LEU A 154 3.72 -0.21 6.69
C LEU A 154 5.22 -0.45 6.45
N ALA A 155 5.56 -1.47 5.64
CA ALA A 155 6.93 -1.72 5.22
C ALA A 155 7.55 -0.53 4.47
N GLY A 156 6.76 0.12 3.61
CA GLY A 156 7.19 1.24 2.78
C GLY A 156 7.83 2.39 3.57
N PHE A 157 7.36 2.68 4.78
CA PHE A 157 7.94 3.74 5.63
C PHE A 157 9.39 3.48 6.01
N SER A 158 9.73 2.23 6.33
CA SER A 158 11.09 1.82 6.67
C SER A 158 11.98 1.74 5.43
N LEU A 159 11.45 1.24 4.31
CA LEU A 159 12.20 1.06 3.07
C LEU A 159 12.68 2.38 2.45
N VAL A 160 11.94 3.48 2.64
CA VAL A 160 12.33 4.82 2.14
C VAL A 160 12.99 5.70 3.20
N ALA A 161 13.29 5.15 4.39
CA ALA A 161 13.76 5.93 5.52
C ALA A 161 15.12 6.61 5.25
N GLU A 162 16.00 6.00 4.45
CA GLU A 162 17.26 6.65 4.04
C GLU A 162 16.99 7.99 3.34
N GLU A 163 16.16 7.98 2.29
CA GLU A 163 15.82 9.15 1.50
C GLU A 163 15.09 10.20 2.34
N ARG A 164 14.17 9.76 3.20
CA ARG A 164 13.22 10.63 3.91
C ARG A 164 13.70 11.11 5.28
N MET A 165 14.66 10.42 5.90
CA MET A 165 15.07 10.66 7.29
C MET A 165 16.60 10.80 7.47
N HIS A 166 17.41 10.42 6.48
CA HIS A 166 18.86 10.54 6.55
C HIS A 166 19.49 11.45 5.49
N ARG A 167 19.02 11.37 4.24
CA ARG A 167 19.58 12.12 3.09
C ARG A 167 18.70 13.28 2.61
N CYS A 168 17.71 13.67 3.40
CA CYS A 168 16.76 14.73 3.07
C CYS A 168 17.26 16.16 3.40
N ASP A 169 16.48 17.18 3.03
CA ASP A 169 16.71 18.55 3.50
C ASP A 169 16.50 18.64 5.02
N ASN A 170 17.51 19.15 5.74
CA ASN A 170 17.59 19.20 7.21
C ASN A 170 17.72 17.82 7.90
N CYS A 171 18.18 16.81 7.16
CA CYS A 171 18.55 15.51 7.71
C CYS A 171 20.04 15.44 8.14
N PRO A 172 20.44 14.40 8.90
CA PRO A 172 19.59 13.32 9.42
C PRO A 172 18.70 13.78 10.58
N TYR A 173 17.49 13.24 10.66
CA TYR A 173 16.68 13.38 11.87
C TYR A 173 17.40 12.69 13.04
N MET A 174 17.50 13.39 14.17
CA MET A 174 18.34 12.96 15.29
C MET A 174 17.96 11.56 15.78
N ASP A 175 16.67 11.29 15.98
CA ASP A 175 16.20 10.00 16.48
C ASP A 175 16.51 8.87 15.49
N PHE A 176 16.29 9.11 14.20
CA PHE A 176 16.65 8.14 13.15
C PHE A 176 18.16 7.87 13.12
N LYS A 177 18.98 8.91 13.25
CA LYS A 177 20.44 8.79 13.27
C LYS A 177 20.93 7.90 14.41
N ILE A 178 20.33 8.00 15.60
CA ILE A 178 20.70 7.17 16.76
C ILE A 178 20.49 5.69 16.44
N PHE A 179 19.36 5.33 15.84
CA PHE A 179 19.08 3.95 15.45
C PHE A 179 19.96 3.47 14.30
N TYR A 180 20.20 4.31 13.29
CA TYR A 180 21.12 4.00 12.21
C TYR A 180 22.55 3.79 12.70
N ASP A 181 23.08 4.66 13.57
CA ASP A 181 24.43 4.51 14.13
C ASP A 181 24.58 3.21 14.93
N TYR A 182 23.50 2.74 15.56
CA TYR A 182 23.49 1.50 16.32
C TYR A 182 23.35 0.27 15.42
N TYR A 183 22.25 0.17 14.67
CA TYR A 183 21.96 -1.00 13.85
C TYR A 183 22.79 -1.07 12.57
N GLY A 184 23.21 0.06 12.00
CA GLY A 184 24.00 0.17 10.78
C GLY A 184 23.21 0.03 9.47
N GLU A 185 21.90 -0.19 9.54
CA GLU A 185 21.01 -0.39 8.39
C GLU A 185 19.94 0.70 8.35
N PHE A 186 19.61 1.23 7.17
CA PHE A 186 18.61 2.30 7.04
C PHE A 186 17.18 1.81 7.22
N ASP A 187 16.91 0.56 6.84
CA ASP A 187 15.62 -0.11 6.94
C ASP A 187 15.59 -1.08 8.13
N TYR A 188 16.37 -0.82 9.19
CA TYR A 188 16.51 -1.70 10.35
C TYR A 188 15.16 -2.18 10.90
N ALA A 189 14.14 -1.32 10.96
CA ALA A 189 12.81 -1.66 11.45
C ALA A 189 12.10 -2.66 10.52
N HIS A 190 12.28 -2.54 9.20
CA HIS A 190 11.77 -3.50 8.24
C HIS A 190 12.45 -4.86 8.39
N GLN A 191 13.78 -4.89 8.47
CA GLN A 191 14.53 -6.13 8.68
C GLN A 191 14.14 -6.81 10.00
N TYR A 192 13.89 -6.03 11.06
CA TYR A 192 13.42 -6.53 12.36
C TYR A 192 12.02 -7.17 12.24
N ALA A 193 11.07 -6.51 11.57
CA ALA A 193 9.73 -7.01 11.34
C ALA A 193 9.76 -8.31 10.51
N MET A 194 10.51 -8.32 9.41
CA MET A 194 10.64 -9.48 8.51
C MET A 194 11.29 -10.68 9.20
N ALA A 195 12.34 -10.45 9.99
CA ALA A 195 12.94 -11.51 10.78
C ALA A 195 11.94 -12.09 11.80
N CYS A 196 11.11 -11.24 12.40
CA CYS A 196 10.09 -11.65 13.35
C CYS A 196 8.96 -12.47 12.68
N PHE A 197 8.41 -11.99 11.54
CA PHE A 197 7.45 -12.77 10.74
C PHE A 197 8.00 -14.14 10.37
N GLY A 198 9.26 -14.18 9.90
CA GLY A 198 9.94 -15.41 9.50
C GLY A 198 10.41 -16.33 10.63
N SER A 199 10.27 -15.96 11.91
CA SER A 199 10.87 -16.69 13.05
C SER A 199 12.38 -16.93 12.85
N THR A 200 13.09 -15.90 12.39
CA THR A 200 14.53 -15.96 12.14
C THR A 200 15.28 -14.98 13.05
N SER A 201 16.57 -14.81 12.81
CA SER A 201 17.39 -13.83 13.51
C SER A 201 17.75 -12.70 12.56
N THR A 202 17.86 -11.48 13.05
CA THR A 202 18.41 -10.36 12.27
C THR A 202 19.92 -10.51 12.10
N ASN A 203 20.52 -9.72 11.20
CA ASN A 203 21.96 -9.72 10.95
C ASN A 203 22.53 -8.30 10.77
N PHE A 204 22.42 -7.51 11.83
CA PHE A 204 22.96 -6.17 11.97
C PHE A 204 24.38 -6.17 12.54
N PRO A 205 25.18 -5.13 12.25
CA PRO A 205 26.38 -4.79 12.99
C PRO A 205 26.23 -4.80 14.53
N ASN A 206 25.15 -4.20 15.06
CA ASN A 206 24.80 -4.29 16.48
C ASN A 206 23.29 -4.53 16.65
N GLY A 207 22.90 -5.04 17.82
CA GLY A 207 21.48 -5.16 18.16
C GLY A 207 20.76 -6.35 17.51
N ASN A 208 21.49 -7.43 17.19
CA ASN A 208 20.87 -8.64 16.67
C ASN A 208 19.84 -9.22 17.64
N ALA A 209 18.69 -9.58 17.09
CA ALA A 209 17.61 -10.26 17.79
C ALA A 209 17.36 -11.62 17.16
N ASP A 210 17.05 -12.62 18.00
CA ASP A 210 16.69 -13.97 17.57
C ASP A 210 15.24 -14.26 17.93
N PHE A 211 14.40 -14.52 16.92
CA PHE A 211 12.96 -14.78 17.08
C PHE A 211 12.59 -16.26 16.96
N LYS A 212 13.57 -17.17 16.84
CA LYS A 212 13.33 -18.61 16.68
C LYS A 212 12.62 -19.25 17.86
N ASP A 213 12.92 -18.79 19.08
CA ASP A 213 12.37 -19.35 20.31
C ASP A 213 11.09 -18.63 20.79
N TYR A 214 10.66 -17.58 20.07
CA TYR A 214 9.45 -16.83 20.42
C TYR A 214 8.21 -17.49 19.82
N ASP A 215 7.22 -17.70 20.68
CA ASP A 215 5.88 -18.07 20.25
C ASP A 215 5.16 -16.91 19.54
N TYR A 216 3.92 -17.14 19.12
CA TYR A 216 3.12 -16.11 18.46
C TYR A 216 2.79 -14.93 19.38
N ASP A 217 2.63 -15.13 20.69
CA ASP A 217 2.33 -14.02 21.59
C ASP A 217 3.52 -13.05 21.66
N GLY A 218 4.73 -13.59 21.82
CA GLY A 218 5.96 -12.81 21.83
C GLY A 218 6.20 -12.08 20.51
N ARG A 219 6.06 -12.78 19.38
CA ARG A 219 6.27 -12.19 18.04
C ARG A 219 5.22 -11.14 17.68
N THR A 220 3.97 -11.33 18.09
CA THR A 220 2.89 -10.36 17.85
C THR A 220 3.22 -9.02 18.50
N GLN A 221 3.70 -9.03 19.76
CA GLN A 221 4.05 -7.78 20.46
C GLN A 221 5.25 -7.07 19.84
N ILE A 222 6.17 -7.82 19.22
CA ILE A 222 7.33 -7.25 18.54
C ILE A 222 6.89 -6.58 17.23
N ILE A 223 6.11 -7.29 16.39
CA ILE A 223 5.63 -6.78 15.10
C ILE A 223 4.83 -5.48 15.28
N LYS A 224 3.94 -5.43 16.28
CA LYS A 224 3.17 -4.21 16.61
C LYS A 224 4.03 -2.99 16.91
N LYS A 225 5.23 -3.19 17.48
CA LYS A 225 6.14 -2.10 17.87
C LYS A 225 7.08 -1.69 16.75
N THR A 226 7.34 -2.57 15.79
CA THR A 226 8.19 -2.24 14.63
C THR A 226 7.49 -1.32 13.63
N THR A 227 6.17 -1.18 13.73
CA THR A 227 5.33 -0.41 12.80
C THR A 227 4.72 0.85 13.41
N ALA A 228 4.98 1.13 14.70
CA ALA A 228 4.44 2.25 15.47
C ALA A 228 5.35 3.47 15.50
#